data_AF-A0A967MWX0-F1
#
_entry.id   AF-A0A967MWX0-F1
#
_cell.length_a   1.000
_cell.length_b   1.000
_cell.length_c   1.000
_cell.angle_alpha   90.00
_cell.angle_beta   90.00
_cell.angle_gamma   90.00
#
_symmetry.space_group_name_H-M   'P 1'
#
loop_
_entity.id
_entity.type
_entity.pdbx_description
1 polymer ?
#
loop_
_entity_poly.entity_id
_entity_poly.type
_entity_poly.pdbx_seq_one_letter_code
_entity_poly.pdbx_strand_id
1 'polypeptide(L)'
;MGTKFNPITGKFDLDTSYGANIDDIDGITGNKGDILVHDGTNFVDVSVGADGLVLTADSAQSSGVKWGAVAGSGDVVGPASSTDNAIVRFDGTTGKAIQDSGIIIDDLNNMTIYEATNDANPEIKLGAADAEELHIQTVYDSGAQTLDYVLFQTDAASATADKGAYRFNVDGSDILDIDDGGIDLDANKGISINGTDIITDSGGTATLSNIDALDATTEATIEAAIDTLANLTSAT
;
A
#
# COMPACT_ATOMS: atom_id res chain seq x y z
N MET A 1 -16.69 -12.93 -68.81
CA MET A 1 -17.55 -12.05 -67.99
C MET A 1 -17.07 -10.63 -68.21
N GLY A 2 -17.75 -9.89 -69.10
CA GLY A 2 -17.38 -8.50 -69.39
C GLY A 2 -18.38 -7.59 -68.69
N THR A 3 -17.90 -6.74 -67.80
CA THR A 3 -18.71 -5.65 -67.24
C THR A 3 -19.12 -4.72 -68.39
N LYS A 4 -20.40 -4.36 -68.49
CA LYS A 4 -20.87 -3.41 -69.51
C LYS A 4 -21.19 -2.10 -68.83
N PHE A 5 -20.51 -1.03 -69.25
CA PHE A 5 -20.88 0.33 -68.86
C PHE A 5 -22.26 0.66 -69.44
N ASN A 6 -23.21 1.04 -68.59
CA ASN A 6 -24.53 1.52 -68.98
C ASN A 6 -24.47 3.04 -69.18
N PRO A 7 -24.52 3.55 -70.41
CA PRO A 7 -24.36 4.97 -70.69
C PRO A 7 -25.56 5.83 -70.28
N ILE A 8 -26.69 5.23 -69.91
CA ILE A 8 -27.89 5.94 -69.44
C ILE A 8 -27.77 6.25 -67.94
N THR A 9 -27.24 5.31 -67.17
CA THR A 9 -27.08 5.45 -65.71
C THR A 9 -25.66 5.83 -65.29
N GLY A 10 -24.69 5.77 -66.21
CA GLY A 10 -23.29 6.10 -65.97
C GLY A 10 -22.52 5.07 -65.14
N LYS A 11 -23.05 3.85 -65.03
CA LYS A 11 -22.62 2.83 -64.05
C LYS A 11 -22.13 1.56 -64.76
N PHE A 12 -21.22 0.82 -64.13
CA PHE A 12 -20.73 -0.46 -64.68
C PHE A 12 -21.61 -1.61 -64.17
N ASP A 13 -22.32 -2.29 -65.07
CA ASP A 13 -23.11 -3.47 -64.76
C ASP A 13 -22.22 -4.73 -64.76
N LEU A 14 -22.17 -5.45 -63.63
CA LEU A 14 -21.32 -6.64 -63.45
C LEU A 14 -21.97 -7.96 -63.90
N ASP A 15 -23.30 -8.02 -64.00
CA ASP A 15 -24.06 -9.13 -64.62
C ASP A 15 -25.38 -8.59 -65.20
N THR A 16 -25.64 -8.86 -66.48
CA THR A 16 -26.90 -8.45 -67.15
C THR A 16 -28.07 -9.42 -66.88
N SER A 17 -27.87 -10.50 -66.13
CA SER A 17 -28.89 -11.52 -65.84
C SER A 17 -29.53 -11.39 -64.46
N TYR A 18 -28.86 -10.71 -63.53
CA TYR A 18 -29.40 -10.33 -62.22
C TYR A 18 -29.07 -8.85 -62.04
N GLY A 19 -30.06 -7.98 -62.23
CA GLY A 19 -29.91 -6.53 -62.33
C GLY A 19 -29.49 -5.81 -61.05
N ALA A 20 -28.61 -6.40 -60.24
CA ALA A 20 -27.98 -5.78 -59.10
C ALA A 20 -26.68 -5.09 -59.56
N ASN A 21 -26.69 -3.78 -59.75
CA ASN A 21 -25.46 -3.01 -59.87
C ASN A 21 -24.90 -2.70 -58.47
N ILE A 22 -23.65 -2.22 -58.38
CA ILE A 22 -23.06 -1.85 -57.08
C ILE A 22 -23.80 -0.66 -56.43
N ASP A 23 -24.58 0.09 -57.19
CA ASP A 23 -25.39 1.20 -56.71
C ASP A 23 -26.69 0.76 -56.04
N ASP A 24 -27.14 -0.47 -56.27
CA ASP A 24 -28.22 -1.08 -55.50
C ASP A 24 -27.76 -1.39 -54.08
N ILE A 25 -26.45 -1.52 -53.84
CA ILE A 25 -25.86 -1.58 -52.50
C ILE A 25 -25.85 -0.19 -51.85
N ASP A 26 -25.56 0.88 -52.60
CA ASP A 26 -25.65 2.28 -52.13
C ASP A 26 -27.08 2.64 -51.69
N GLY A 27 -28.09 2.10 -52.38
CA GLY A 27 -29.50 2.22 -51.99
C GLY A 27 -29.88 1.47 -50.71
N ILE A 28 -29.07 0.51 -50.26
CA ILE A 28 -29.25 -0.26 -49.03
C ILE A 28 -28.45 0.38 -47.87
N THR A 29 -27.26 0.95 -48.11
CA THR A 29 -26.39 1.55 -47.07
C THR A 29 -26.37 3.08 -47.15
N GLY A 30 -27.54 3.72 -47.00
CA GLY A 30 -27.73 5.14 -47.29
C GLY A 30 -27.14 6.11 -46.26
N ASN A 31 -26.75 5.66 -45.07
CA ASN A 31 -26.16 6.49 -44.03
C ASN A 31 -24.65 6.24 -43.89
N LYS A 32 -23.95 7.27 -43.39
CA LYS A 32 -22.51 7.16 -43.13
C LYS A 32 -22.25 6.11 -42.05
N GLY A 33 -21.40 5.13 -42.38
CA GLY A 33 -20.96 4.10 -41.44
C GLY A 33 -21.86 2.86 -41.40
N ASP A 34 -22.85 2.76 -42.28
CA ASP A 34 -23.70 1.59 -42.41
C ASP A 34 -22.88 0.33 -42.72
N ILE A 35 -23.33 -0.78 -42.14
CA ILE A 35 -22.73 -2.10 -42.33
C ILE A 35 -23.74 -2.96 -43.07
N LEU A 36 -23.34 -3.52 -44.21
CA LEU A 36 -24.14 -4.51 -44.92
C LEU A 36 -23.91 -5.90 -44.31
N VAL A 37 -24.98 -6.55 -43.88
CA VAL A 37 -24.93 -7.91 -43.31
C VAL A 37 -25.92 -8.82 -44.01
N HIS A 38 -25.79 -10.14 -43.84
CA HIS A 38 -26.70 -11.11 -44.44
C HIS A 38 -27.55 -11.77 -43.33
N ASP A 39 -28.87 -11.65 -43.40
CA ASP A 39 -29.82 -12.12 -42.37
C ASP A 39 -30.20 -13.62 -42.50
N GLY A 40 -29.56 -14.31 -43.45
CA GLY A 40 -29.86 -15.70 -43.82
C GLY A 40 -30.76 -15.81 -45.05
N THR A 41 -31.41 -14.73 -45.47
CA THR A 41 -32.27 -14.65 -46.66
C THR A 41 -31.84 -13.53 -47.62
N ASN A 42 -31.54 -12.35 -47.08
CA ASN A 42 -31.21 -11.14 -47.82
C ASN A 42 -29.98 -10.44 -47.24
N PHE A 43 -29.37 -9.58 -48.05
CA PHE A 43 -28.50 -8.53 -47.53
C PHE A 43 -29.36 -7.40 -46.94
N VAL A 44 -29.07 -7.00 -45.71
CA VAL A 44 -29.80 -5.96 -44.97
C VAL A 44 -28.81 -4.94 -44.42
N ASP A 45 -29.26 -3.69 -44.26
CA ASP A 45 -28.48 -2.66 -43.60
C ASP A 45 -28.53 -2.84 -42.07
N VAL A 46 -27.37 -2.65 -41.45
CA VAL A 46 -27.26 -2.33 -40.03
C VAL A 46 -26.66 -0.94 -39.97
N SER A 47 -27.55 0.05 -39.78
CA SER A 47 -27.17 1.44 -39.62
C SER A 47 -26.13 1.60 -38.50
N VAL A 48 -25.21 2.56 -38.65
CA VAL A 48 -24.17 2.80 -37.63
C VAL A 48 -24.77 3.05 -36.24
N GLY A 49 -24.14 2.48 -35.21
CA GLY A 49 -24.56 2.67 -33.83
C GLY A 49 -24.25 4.07 -33.32
N ALA A 50 -24.87 4.44 -32.19
CA ALA A 50 -24.47 5.62 -31.44
C ALA A 50 -23.02 5.48 -30.91
N ASP A 51 -22.38 6.62 -30.61
CA ASP A 51 -21.04 6.65 -30.04
C ASP A 51 -20.95 5.78 -28.77
N GLY A 52 -19.87 4.99 -28.66
CA GLY A 52 -19.63 4.09 -27.52
C GLY A 52 -20.24 2.69 -27.64
N LEU A 53 -21.02 2.40 -28.69
CA LEU A 53 -21.48 1.05 -28.99
C LEU A 53 -20.43 0.28 -29.81
N VAL A 54 -20.41 -1.05 -29.65
CA VAL A 54 -19.61 -1.98 -30.46
C VAL A 54 -20.51 -2.93 -31.22
N LEU A 55 -20.09 -3.33 -32.43
CA LEU A 55 -20.80 -4.35 -33.19
C LEU A 55 -20.54 -5.70 -32.54
N THR A 56 -21.60 -6.29 -32.00
CA THR A 56 -21.55 -7.60 -31.34
C THR A 56 -22.39 -8.61 -32.12
N ALA A 57 -21.95 -9.85 -32.13
CA ALA A 57 -22.77 -10.95 -32.64
C ALA A 57 -23.98 -11.15 -31.72
N ASP A 58 -25.17 -11.22 -32.30
CA ASP A 58 -26.41 -11.51 -31.58
C ASP A 58 -27.33 -12.35 -32.47
N SER A 59 -27.35 -13.66 -32.23
CA SER A 59 -28.16 -14.61 -33.00
C SER A 59 -29.67 -14.44 -32.78
N ALA A 60 -30.11 -13.61 -31.82
CA ALA A 60 -31.52 -13.27 -31.65
C ALA A 60 -31.97 -12.11 -32.56
N GLN A 61 -31.05 -11.34 -33.15
CA GLN A 61 -31.38 -10.32 -34.15
C GLN A 61 -31.45 -10.92 -35.54
N SER A 62 -32.37 -10.44 -36.38
CA SER A 62 -32.48 -10.88 -37.78
C SER A 62 -31.17 -10.64 -38.54
N SER A 63 -30.51 -9.52 -38.31
CA SER A 63 -29.19 -9.17 -38.88
C SER A 63 -28.03 -10.06 -38.40
N GLY A 64 -28.23 -10.91 -37.38
CA GLY A 64 -27.19 -11.73 -36.75
C GLY A 64 -26.16 -10.95 -35.91
N VAL A 65 -26.19 -9.62 -35.99
CA VAL A 65 -25.34 -8.68 -35.23
C VAL A 65 -26.17 -7.49 -34.76
N LYS A 66 -25.70 -6.80 -33.72
CA LYS A 66 -26.25 -5.52 -33.27
C LYS A 66 -25.17 -4.59 -32.76
N TRP A 67 -25.49 -3.32 -32.67
CA TRP A 67 -24.75 -2.39 -31.82
C TRP A 67 -25.19 -2.57 -30.37
N GLY A 68 -24.26 -3.02 -29.54
CA GLY A 68 -24.47 -3.19 -28.10
C GLY A 68 -23.51 -2.33 -27.30
N ALA A 69 -23.91 -1.96 -26.09
CA ALA A 69 -22.93 -1.45 -25.13
C ALA A 69 -21.85 -2.53 -24.91
N VAL A 70 -20.61 -2.11 -24.73
CA VAL A 70 -19.54 -3.04 -24.33
C VAL A 70 -19.93 -3.66 -23.00
N ALA A 71 -20.26 -4.96 -23.01
CA ALA A 71 -20.60 -5.69 -21.79
C ALA A 71 -19.30 -6.04 -21.06
N GLY A 72 -19.11 -5.46 -19.88
CA GLY A 72 -17.95 -5.67 -19.03
C GLY A 72 -17.54 -4.35 -18.40
N SER A 73 -17.77 -4.20 -17.10
CA SER A 73 -16.74 -3.58 -16.27
C SER A 73 -15.44 -4.35 -16.58
N GLY A 74 -14.28 -3.69 -16.61
CA GLY A 74 -13.02 -4.42 -16.73
C GLY A 74 -12.96 -5.59 -15.73
N ASP A 75 -12.04 -6.53 -15.94
CA ASP A 75 -11.89 -7.71 -15.06
C ASP A 75 -11.80 -7.35 -13.56
N VAL A 76 -11.46 -6.09 -13.23
CA VAL A 76 -11.47 -5.52 -11.90
C VAL A 76 -12.61 -4.52 -11.72
N VAL A 77 -13.38 -4.69 -10.65
CA VAL A 77 -14.48 -3.80 -10.23
C VAL A 77 -14.02 -3.00 -9.02
N GLY A 78 -14.11 -1.67 -9.11
CA GLY A 78 -13.79 -0.74 -8.03
C GLY A 78 -14.99 -0.35 -7.16
N PRO A 79 -14.74 0.35 -6.04
CA PRO A 79 -15.80 0.87 -5.19
C PRO A 79 -16.58 2.00 -5.89
N ALA A 80 -17.77 2.35 -5.36
CA ALA A 80 -18.58 3.46 -5.89
C ALA A 80 -17.90 4.83 -5.76
N SER A 81 -16.97 4.97 -4.81
CA SER A 81 -16.09 6.12 -4.61
C SER A 81 -14.77 5.65 -4.01
N SER A 82 -13.70 6.41 -4.22
CA SER A 82 -12.39 6.22 -3.59
C SER A 82 -11.88 7.54 -3.02
N THR A 83 -10.93 7.46 -2.11
CA THR A 83 -10.21 8.61 -1.59
C THR A 83 -8.98 8.88 -2.45
N ASP A 84 -8.73 10.15 -2.77
CA ASP A 84 -7.51 10.52 -3.50
C ASP A 84 -6.27 10.14 -2.68
N ASN A 85 -5.20 9.69 -3.34
CA ASN A 85 -3.96 9.23 -2.71
C ASN A 85 -4.07 8.00 -1.78
N ALA A 86 -5.23 7.33 -1.72
CA ALA A 86 -5.39 6.09 -0.94
C ALA A 86 -4.76 4.87 -1.63
N ILE A 87 -4.25 3.93 -0.84
CA ILE A 87 -3.79 2.64 -1.35
C ILE A 87 -5.01 1.78 -1.71
N VAL A 88 -5.04 1.25 -2.93
CA VAL A 88 -6.05 0.27 -3.39
C VAL A 88 -5.77 -1.09 -2.76
N ARG A 89 -6.80 -1.75 -2.21
CA ARG A 89 -6.72 -3.11 -1.67
C ARG A 89 -7.71 -4.04 -2.38
N PHE A 90 -7.44 -5.35 -2.38
CA PHE A 90 -8.45 -6.33 -2.83
C PHE A 90 -9.60 -6.45 -1.83
N ASP A 91 -10.79 -6.70 -2.35
CA ASP A 91 -11.96 -7.05 -1.56
C ASP A 91 -12.37 -8.50 -1.82
N GLY A 92 -12.32 -9.32 -0.78
CA GLY A 92 -12.46 -10.77 -0.87
C GLY A 92 -11.28 -11.47 -1.55
N THR A 93 -11.51 -12.69 -2.03
CA THR A 93 -10.45 -13.63 -2.46
C THR A 93 -10.41 -13.91 -3.96
N THR A 94 -11.31 -13.31 -4.75
CA THR A 94 -11.41 -13.56 -6.20
C THR A 94 -10.32 -12.83 -7.00
N GLY A 95 -9.70 -11.80 -6.41
CA GLY A 95 -8.77 -10.91 -7.10
C GLY A 95 -9.44 -10.02 -8.15
N LYS A 96 -10.77 -9.87 -8.10
CA LYS A 96 -11.57 -9.11 -9.08
C LYS A 96 -12.27 -7.89 -8.48
N ALA A 97 -12.50 -7.87 -7.16
CA ALA A 97 -13.00 -6.67 -6.50
C ALA A 97 -11.84 -5.96 -5.80
N ILE A 98 -11.83 -4.63 -5.91
CA ILE A 98 -10.92 -3.76 -5.16
C ILE A 98 -11.75 -2.79 -4.30
N GLN A 99 -11.14 -2.30 -3.23
CA GLN A 99 -11.73 -1.38 -2.26
C GLN A 99 -10.74 -0.28 -1.89
N ASP A 100 -11.29 0.82 -1.38
CA ASP A 100 -10.55 1.94 -0.80
C ASP A 100 -9.90 1.51 0.54
N SER A 101 -8.78 2.14 0.90
CA SER A 101 -8.19 1.98 2.23
C SER A 101 -8.14 3.31 2.96
N GLY A 102 -7.96 3.27 4.28
CA GLY A 102 -7.65 4.46 5.09
C GLY A 102 -6.19 4.91 5.01
N ILE A 103 -5.32 4.18 4.28
CA ILE A 103 -3.89 4.50 4.18
C ILE A 103 -3.69 5.47 3.02
N ILE A 104 -3.15 6.65 3.30
CA ILE A 104 -2.90 7.72 2.34
C ILE A 104 -1.40 7.86 2.10
N ILE A 105 -0.98 7.98 0.83
CA ILE A 105 0.37 8.39 0.42
C ILE A 105 0.23 9.70 -0.36
N ASP A 106 0.52 10.84 0.27
CA ASP A 106 0.31 12.15 -0.35
C ASP A 106 1.29 12.45 -1.51
N ASP A 107 1.03 13.52 -2.26
CA ASP A 107 1.88 13.96 -3.38
C ASP A 107 3.31 14.38 -2.96
N LEU A 108 3.56 14.52 -1.66
CA LEU A 108 4.88 14.77 -1.09
C LEU A 108 5.58 13.47 -0.64
N ASN A 109 4.95 12.32 -0.86
CA ASN A 109 5.38 10.98 -0.48
C ASN A 109 5.35 10.72 1.04
N ASN A 110 4.50 11.41 1.79
CA ASN A 110 4.23 11.09 3.19
C ASN A 110 3.15 10.02 3.30
N MET A 111 3.41 8.99 4.11
CA MET A 111 2.41 7.97 4.44
C MET A 111 1.68 8.34 5.73
N THR A 112 0.35 8.28 5.70
CA THR A 112 -0.51 8.48 6.87
C THR A 112 -1.42 7.27 7.06
N ILE A 113 -1.47 6.75 8.30
CA ILE A 113 -2.33 5.63 8.71
C ILE A 113 -3.16 6.12 9.89
N TYR A 114 -4.40 6.52 9.65
CA TYR A 114 -5.33 6.99 10.68
C TYR A 114 -6.62 6.19 10.63
N GLU A 115 -7.14 5.87 11.80
CA GLU A 115 -8.46 5.25 11.95
C GLU A 115 -9.24 6.01 13.03
N ALA A 116 -10.02 7.01 12.61
CA ALA A 116 -10.80 7.89 13.50
C ALA A 116 -12.07 7.21 14.03
N THR A 117 -11.92 5.98 14.51
CA THR A 117 -12.97 5.17 15.13
C THR A 117 -12.55 4.86 16.56
N ASN A 118 -13.50 4.92 17.49
CA ASN A 118 -13.24 4.59 18.89
C ASN A 118 -12.69 3.16 18.99
N ASP A 119 -11.64 2.96 19.78
CA ASP A 119 -10.97 1.67 19.96
C ASP A 119 -10.33 1.05 18.69
N ALA A 120 -10.13 1.82 17.61
CA ALA A 120 -9.63 1.26 16.35
C ALA A 120 -8.20 0.69 16.46
N ASN A 121 -7.36 1.34 17.27
CA ASN A 121 -5.99 0.95 17.58
C ASN A 121 -5.15 0.53 16.36
N PRO A 122 -4.91 1.43 15.38
CA PRO A 122 -4.21 1.05 14.16
C PRO A 122 -2.79 0.56 14.45
N GLU A 123 -2.35 -0.42 13.67
CA GLU A 123 -1.09 -1.14 13.85
C GLU A 123 -0.30 -1.27 12.54
N ILE A 124 1.02 -1.44 12.69
CA ILE A 124 1.94 -1.84 11.64
C ILE A 124 2.67 -3.08 12.13
N LYS A 125 2.61 -4.15 11.32
CA LYS A 125 3.24 -5.45 11.61
C LYS A 125 4.18 -5.87 10.48
N LEU A 126 5.37 -6.34 10.83
CA LEU A 126 6.39 -6.80 9.88
C LEU A 126 7.01 -8.09 10.41
N GLY A 127 6.75 -9.21 9.75
CA GLY A 127 7.21 -10.49 10.24
C GLY A 127 6.88 -11.64 9.31
N ALA A 128 7.33 -12.84 9.69
CA ALA A 128 7.01 -14.08 8.98
C ALA A 128 5.69 -14.71 9.47
N ALA A 129 5.29 -14.44 10.71
CA ALA A 129 4.07 -14.90 11.35
C ALA A 129 3.79 -14.05 12.61
N ASP A 130 2.60 -14.15 13.19
CA ASP A 130 2.21 -13.44 14.43
C ASP A 130 3.15 -13.71 15.62
N ALA A 131 3.91 -14.82 15.60
CA ALA A 131 4.88 -15.16 16.63
C ALA A 131 6.33 -14.81 16.26
N GLU A 132 6.56 -14.16 15.12
CA GLU A 132 7.87 -13.84 14.53
C GLU A 132 7.77 -12.47 13.81
N GLU A 133 7.46 -11.41 14.57
CA GLU A 133 7.17 -10.08 14.01
C GLU A 133 7.68 -8.89 14.86
N LEU A 134 7.86 -7.76 14.18
CA LEU A 134 7.79 -6.42 14.76
C LEU A 134 6.33 -5.98 14.74
N HIS A 135 5.82 -5.54 15.89
CA HIS A 135 4.48 -5.01 16.05
C HIS A 135 4.54 -3.61 16.67
N ILE A 136 4.04 -2.61 15.94
CA ILE A 136 3.90 -1.24 16.42
C ILE A 136 2.42 -0.89 16.38
N GLN A 137 1.85 -0.52 17.54
CA GLN A 137 0.43 -0.20 17.63
C GLN A 137 0.22 1.09 18.40
N THR A 138 -0.59 1.98 17.85
CA THR A 138 -1.16 3.08 18.63
C THR A 138 -2.41 2.57 19.32
N VAL A 139 -2.47 2.65 20.64
CA VAL A 139 -3.62 2.21 21.43
C VAL A 139 -4.37 3.42 21.94
N TYR A 140 -5.67 3.48 21.67
CA TYR A 140 -6.57 4.53 22.13
C TYR A 140 -7.20 4.17 23.47
N ASP A 141 -7.62 5.21 24.19
CA ASP A 141 -8.50 5.09 25.35
C ASP A 141 -9.75 4.28 25.01
N SER A 142 -10.19 3.43 25.96
CA SER A 142 -11.38 2.62 25.73
C SER A 142 -12.62 3.47 25.44
N GLY A 143 -13.30 3.18 24.33
CA GLY A 143 -14.46 3.92 23.86
C GLY A 143 -14.14 5.31 23.29
N ALA A 144 -12.88 5.62 22.99
CA ALA A 144 -12.44 6.93 22.49
C ALA A 144 -11.34 6.84 21.41
N GLN A 145 -10.92 8.00 20.92
CA GLN A 145 -9.85 8.19 19.91
C GLN A 145 -8.61 8.88 20.50
N THR A 146 -8.62 9.21 21.78
CA THR A 146 -7.47 9.79 22.47
C THR A 146 -6.38 8.72 22.57
N LEU A 147 -5.15 9.04 22.16
CA LEU A 147 -4.01 8.14 22.31
C LEU A 147 -3.74 7.89 23.80
N ASP A 148 -3.76 6.63 24.21
CA ASP A 148 -3.32 6.18 25.54
C ASP A 148 -1.81 5.93 25.51
N TYR A 149 -1.35 4.97 24.71
CA TYR A 149 0.07 4.67 24.53
C TYR A 149 0.40 4.12 23.13
N VAL A 150 1.71 4.04 22.84
CA VAL A 150 2.24 3.33 21.67
C VAL A 150 2.97 2.09 22.15
N LEU A 151 2.59 0.93 21.64
CA LEU A 151 3.28 -0.33 21.86
C LEU A 151 4.39 -0.48 20.81
N PHE A 152 5.60 -0.75 21.27
CA PHE A 152 6.65 -1.35 20.47
C PHE A 152 6.84 -2.76 21.02
N GLN A 153 6.42 -3.76 20.25
CA GLN A 153 6.56 -5.17 20.57
C GLN A 153 7.37 -5.91 19.51
N THR A 154 8.17 -6.87 19.97
CA THR A 154 8.73 -7.93 19.14
C THR A 154 8.18 -9.25 19.62
N ASP A 155 7.87 -10.13 18.68
CA ASP A 155 7.47 -11.50 18.94
C ASP A 155 8.49 -12.43 18.32
N ALA A 156 9.00 -13.38 19.12
CA ALA A 156 9.88 -14.44 18.66
C ALA A 156 9.46 -15.75 19.35
N ALA A 157 9.12 -16.78 18.57
CA ALA A 157 8.67 -18.07 19.10
C ALA A 157 9.83 -18.87 19.72
N SER A 158 11.07 -18.53 19.36
CA SER A 158 12.27 -19.15 19.90
C SER A 158 12.50 -18.74 21.35
N ALA A 159 12.57 -19.73 22.25
CA ALA A 159 12.91 -19.53 23.66
C ALA A 159 14.42 -19.43 23.93
N THR A 160 15.25 -19.37 22.88
CA THR A 160 16.68 -19.07 23.05
C THR A 160 16.86 -17.63 23.51
N ALA A 161 17.89 -17.35 24.31
CA ALA A 161 18.18 -16.01 24.78
C ALA A 161 18.25 -14.97 23.65
N ASP A 162 17.86 -13.75 24.00
CA ASP A 162 18.07 -12.50 23.25
C ASP A 162 17.43 -12.53 21.84
N LYS A 163 16.30 -13.24 21.70
CA LYS A 163 15.48 -13.20 20.48
C LYS A 163 14.46 -12.08 20.55
N GLY A 164 14.13 -11.52 19.39
CA GLY A 164 13.26 -10.34 19.34
C GLY A 164 13.92 -9.07 19.89
N ALA A 165 15.25 -8.99 19.99
CA ALA A 165 15.90 -7.77 20.46
C ALA A 165 15.63 -6.58 19.52
N TYR A 166 15.42 -5.39 20.10
CA TYR A 166 15.52 -4.13 19.38
C TYR A 166 16.98 -3.70 19.32
N ARG A 167 17.52 -3.60 18.11
CA ARG A 167 18.89 -3.18 17.88
C ARG A 167 18.95 -1.81 17.22
N PHE A 168 19.80 -0.96 17.76
CA PHE A 168 20.08 0.37 17.20
C PHE A 168 21.48 0.37 16.62
N ASN A 169 21.56 0.45 15.30
CA ASN A 169 22.81 0.55 14.55
C ASN A 169 22.93 1.96 13.97
N VAL A 170 24.01 2.67 14.31
CA VAL A 170 24.30 4.00 13.80
C VAL A 170 25.57 3.92 12.97
N ASP A 171 25.48 4.36 11.72
CA ASP A 171 26.59 4.38 10.77
C ASP A 171 27.34 3.04 10.64
N GLY A 172 26.61 1.92 10.74
CA GLY A 172 27.16 0.57 10.61
C GLY A 172 27.66 -0.04 11.92
N SER A 173 27.57 0.64 13.07
CA SER A 173 27.95 0.11 14.38
C SER A 173 26.75 -0.01 15.31
N ASP A 174 26.63 -1.16 15.97
CA ASP A 174 25.63 -1.34 17.03
C ASP A 174 25.99 -0.40 18.21
N ILE A 175 24.96 0.20 18.80
CA ILE A 175 25.11 1.14 19.92
C ILE A 175 24.26 0.78 21.14
N LEU A 176 23.19 0.00 20.94
CA LEU A 176 22.20 -0.36 21.95
C LEU A 176 21.42 -1.58 21.47
N ASP A 177 21.24 -2.54 22.37
CA ASP A 177 20.28 -3.63 22.27
C ASP A 177 19.27 -3.54 23.43
N ILE A 178 17.99 -3.78 23.14
CA ILE A 178 16.93 -3.93 24.14
C ILE A 178 16.29 -5.29 23.95
N ASP A 179 16.27 -6.09 24.99
CA ASP A 179 15.73 -7.45 25.00
C ASP A 179 14.94 -7.73 26.30
N ASP A 180 14.61 -9.00 26.53
CA ASP A 180 13.92 -9.44 27.74
C ASP A 180 14.82 -9.46 28.99
N GLY A 181 16.14 -9.36 28.81
CA GLY A 181 17.15 -9.15 29.85
C GLY A 181 17.31 -7.68 30.27
N GLY A 182 16.95 -6.74 29.40
CA GLY A 182 16.89 -5.32 29.71
C GLY A 182 17.40 -4.43 28.58
N ILE A 183 18.19 -3.42 28.94
CA ILE A 183 18.78 -2.44 28.02
C ILE A 183 20.30 -2.59 28.15
N ASP A 184 20.97 -2.89 27.05
CA ASP A 184 22.42 -3.05 26.99
C ASP A 184 23.04 -2.08 25.99
N LEU A 185 24.11 -1.39 26.39
CA LEU A 185 24.85 -0.48 25.53
C LEU A 185 26.08 -1.21 24.99
N ASP A 186 26.34 -1.06 23.69
CA ASP A 186 27.51 -1.68 23.06
C ASP A 186 28.83 -1.23 23.71
N ALA A 187 29.89 -2.02 23.50
CA ALA A 187 31.21 -1.71 24.03
C ALA A 187 31.67 -0.28 23.66
N ASN A 188 32.30 0.40 24.63
CA ASN A 188 32.75 1.79 24.53
C ASN A 188 31.62 2.79 24.21
N LYS A 189 30.37 2.44 24.52
CA LYS A 189 29.26 3.40 24.61
C LYS A 189 29.04 3.78 26.07
N GLY A 190 28.28 4.85 26.24
CA GLY A 190 27.90 5.35 27.55
C GLY A 190 26.61 6.14 27.45
N ILE A 191 25.97 6.32 28.60
CA ILE A 191 24.93 7.33 28.74
C ILE A 191 25.66 8.65 28.94
N SER A 192 25.32 9.65 28.14
CA SER A 192 25.95 10.97 28.20
C SER A 192 24.91 12.08 28.28
N ILE A 193 25.29 13.20 28.88
CA ILE A 193 24.50 14.44 28.90
C ILE A 193 25.40 15.57 28.41
N ASN A 194 24.96 16.29 27.38
CA ASN A 194 25.72 17.39 26.77
C ASN A 194 27.15 16.97 26.35
N GLY A 195 27.32 15.74 25.85
CA GLY A 195 28.59 15.19 25.38
C GLY A 195 29.58 14.75 26.47
N THR A 196 29.17 14.74 27.75
CA THR A 196 29.94 14.14 28.85
C THR A 196 29.28 12.84 29.29
N ASP A 197 30.05 11.77 29.31
CA ASP A 197 29.61 10.46 29.77
C ASP A 197 29.34 10.47 31.28
N ILE A 198 28.16 10.04 31.69
CA ILE A 198 27.73 9.89 33.08
C ILE A 198 27.81 8.44 33.57
N ILE A 199 27.68 7.48 32.65
CA ILE A 199 27.98 6.06 32.84
C ILE A 199 28.63 5.62 31.53
N THR A 200 29.90 5.23 31.55
CA THR A 200 30.64 4.84 30.34
C THR A 200 31.65 3.77 30.65
N ASP A 201 31.78 2.83 29.71
CA ASP A 201 32.83 1.80 29.71
C ASP A 201 33.87 2.16 28.62
N SER A 202 34.34 3.41 28.63
CA SER A 202 35.34 3.87 27.66
C SER A 202 36.72 3.32 28.03
N GLY A 203 36.99 2.08 27.63
CA GLY A 203 38.26 1.39 27.86
C GLY A 203 38.36 0.65 29.20
N GLY A 204 37.24 0.35 29.87
CA GLY A 204 37.20 -0.38 31.15
C GLY A 204 35.94 -0.13 31.99
N THR A 205 35.79 -0.92 33.06
CA THR A 205 34.53 -1.29 33.74
C THR A 205 33.57 -0.16 34.13
N ALA A 206 32.39 -0.11 33.51
CA ALA A 206 31.26 0.75 33.92
C ALA A 206 30.31 0.06 34.92
N THR A 207 30.04 0.67 36.08
CA THR A 207 29.02 0.21 37.06
C THR A 207 28.67 1.39 37.99
N LEU A 208 27.44 1.77 38.42
CA LEU A 208 26.23 1.04 38.82
C LEU A 208 25.02 1.99 38.87
N SER A 209 23.79 1.45 38.75
CA SER A 209 22.81 1.59 39.85
C SER A 209 21.51 0.79 39.72
N ASN A 210 21.05 0.38 40.91
CA ASN A 210 19.68 0.18 41.42
C ASN A 210 19.71 0.57 42.93
N ILE A 211 20.47 1.61 43.30
CA ILE A 211 20.84 1.88 44.70
C ILE A 211 19.74 2.74 45.35
N ASP A 212 18.92 2.10 46.19
CA ASP A 212 17.72 2.70 46.80
C ASP A 212 18.02 3.57 48.04
N ALA A 213 19.23 3.46 48.59
CA ALA A 213 19.80 4.43 49.52
C ALA A 213 21.32 4.44 49.33
N LEU A 214 21.91 5.64 49.24
CA LEU A 214 23.33 5.80 49.50
C LEU A 214 23.52 5.66 51.01
N ASP A 215 24.13 4.57 51.48
CA ASP A 215 24.29 4.34 52.91
C ASP A 215 25.33 5.32 53.51
N ALA A 216 25.19 5.66 54.79
CA ALA A 216 26.03 6.66 55.48
C ALA A 216 27.55 6.41 55.38
N THR A 217 27.98 5.22 54.98
CA THR A 217 29.39 4.86 54.72
C THR A 217 29.88 5.36 53.35
N THR A 218 29.04 5.42 52.30
CA THR A 218 29.38 6.03 50.99
C THR A 218 29.52 7.54 51.11
N GLU A 219 28.77 8.12 52.06
CA GLU A 219 29.05 9.46 52.58
C GLU A 219 30.42 9.47 53.28
N ALA A 220 30.61 8.79 54.41
CA ALA A 220 31.84 8.89 55.20
C ALA A 220 33.15 8.53 54.47
N THR A 221 33.10 7.73 53.40
CA THR A 221 34.25 7.34 52.57
C THR A 221 34.54 8.35 51.46
N ILE A 222 33.51 8.91 50.81
CA ILE A 222 33.68 10.11 49.99
C ILE A 222 34.26 11.21 50.90
N GLU A 223 33.84 11.30 52.16
CA GLU A 223 34.32 12.25 53.18
C GLU A 223 35.76 12.00 53.69
N ALA A 224 36.19 10.76 53.99
CA ALA A 224 37.55 10.47 54.47
C ALA A 224 38.62 10.51 53.35
N ALA A 225 38.23 10.15 52.12
CA ALA A 225 39.04 10.34 50.92
C ALA A 225 39.16 11.83 50.58
N ILE A 226 38.13 12.61 50.87
CA ILE A 226 38.12 14.07 50.93
C ILE A 226 39.10 14.55 52.02
N ASP A 227 39.04 14.03 53.26
CA ASP A 227 39.84 14.47 54.41
C ASP A 227 41.36 14.17 54.35
N THR A 228 41.82 13.28 53.48
CA THR A 228 43.24 12.90 53.37
C THR A 228 43.92 13.40 52.10
N LEU A 229 43.15 13.99 51.15
CA LEU A 229 43.72 14.78 50.06
C LEU A 229 44.50 15.92 50.70
N ALA A 230 45.80 16.03 50.44
CA ALA A 230 46.72 16.92 51.18
C ALA A 230 46.27 18.39 51.32
N ASN A 231 45.32 18.84 50.51
CA ASN A 231 44.78 20.19 50.47
C ASN A 231 43.46 20.36 51.25
N LEU A 232 42.90 19.27 51.74
CA LEU A 232 41.74 19.31 52.61
C LEU A 232 42.21 19.28 54.06
N THR A 233 42.19 20.45 54.70
CA THR A 233 42.52 20.63 56.12
C THR A 233 41.24 20.90 56.89
N SER A 234 41.06 20.22 58.03
CA SER A 234 40.01 20.56 59.00
C SER A 234 40.12 22.04 59.41
N ALA A 235 39.05 22.83 59.21
CA ALA A 235 39.02 24.25 59.55
C ALA A 235 38.79 24.49 61.05
N THR A 236 39.65 25.31 61.65
CA THR A 236 39.26 26.24 62.72
C THR A 236 38.47 27.42 62.16
#